data_AF-A0A1Q8LZE3-F1
#
_entry.id   AF-A0A1Q8LZE3-F1
#
_cell.length_a   1.000
_cell.length_b   1.000
_cell.length_c   1.000
_cell.angle_alpha   90.00
_cell.angle_beta   90.00
_cell.angle_gamma   90.00
#
_symmetry.space_group_name_H-M   'P 1'
#
loop_
_entity.id
_entity.type
_entity.pdbx_description
1 polymer ?
#
loop_
_entity_poly.entity_id
_entity_poly.type
_entity_poly.pdbx_seq_one_letter_code
_entity_poly.pdbx_strand_id
1 'polypeptide(L)' 'MRSNDPRHTWSTGFARTIAEELRHGVATGAVTWSEADELLNRLRTVIDQALDVHPQPL' A
#
# COMPACT_ATOMS: atom_id res chain seq x y z
N MET A 1 16.03 4.86 -22.87
CA MET A 1 14.87 4.01 -22.55
C MET A 1 14.85 3.86 -21.02
N ARG A 2 13.91 4.46 -20.30
CA ARG A 2 13.82 4.26 -18.84
C ARG A 2 13.49 2.79 -18.62
N SER A 3 14.42 1.99 -18.12
CA SER A 3 14.10 0.65 -17.63
C SER A 3 12.95 0.80 -16.64
N ASN A 4 11.80 0.22 -16.97
CA ASN A 4 10.62 0.25 -16.13
C ASN A 4 10.95 -0.64 -14.93
N ASP A 5 11.49 -0.03 -13.86
CA ASP A 5 11.91 -0.76 -12.67
C ASP A 5 10.70 -1.61 -12.20
N PRO A 6 10.81 -2.95 -12.18
CA PRO A 6 9.72 -3.82 -11.76
C PRO A 6 9.22 -3.48 -10.35
N ARG A 7 10.11 -3.01 -9.47
CA ARG A 7 9.76 -2.58 -8.11
C ARG A 7 8.91 -1.32 -8.14
N HIS A 8 9.28 -0.35 -8.97
CA HIS A 8 8.51 0.89 -9.15
C HIS A 8 7.13 0.63 -9.77
N THR A 9 7.07 -0.29 -10.74
CA THR A 9 5.80 -0.69 -11.37
C THR A 9 4.88 -1.36 -10.36
N TRP A 10 5.42 -2.29 -9.56
CA TRP A 10 4.68 -2.96 -8.50
C TRP A 10 4.20 -1.98 -7.43
N SER A 11 5.08 -1.12 -6.90
CA SER A 11 4.73 -0.17 -5.84
C SER A 11 3.66 0.82 -6.28
N THR A 12 3.74 1.29 -7.52
CA THR A 12 2.72 2.20 -8.10
C THR A 12 1.38 1.49 -8.29
N GLY A 13 1.39 0.24 -8.78
CA GLY A 13 0.18 -0.56 -8.94
C GLY A 13 -0.50 -0.84 -7.61
N PHE A 14 0.28 -1.29 -6.62
CA PHE A 14 -0.18 -1.55 -5.27
C PHE A 14 -0.81 -0.30 -4.62
N ALA A 15 -0.12 0.84 -4.65
CA ALA A 15 -0.63 2.09 -4.09
C ALA A 15 -1.94 2.53 -4.77
N ARG A 16 -2.04 2.36 -6.10
CA ARG A 16 -3.28 2.67 -6.84
C ARG A 16 -4.43 1.79 -6.38
N THR A 17 -4.23 0.47 -6.32
CA THR A 17 -5.27 -0.48 -5.89
C THR A 17 -5.77 -0.17 -4.49
N ILE A 18 -4.86 0.04 -3.52
CA ILE A 18 -5.26 0.39 -2.15
C ILE A 18 -6.08 1.69 -2.12
N ALA A 19 -5.66 2.71 -2.88
CA ALA A 19 -6.39 3.97 -2.93
C ALA A 19 -7.79 3.83 -3.56
N GLU A 20 -7.96 2.97 -4.56
CA GLU A 20 -9.26 2.67 -5.18
C GLU A 20 -10.19 1.93 -4.22
N GLU A 21 -9.70 0.89 -3.55
CA GLU A 21 -10.46 0.12 -2.58
C GLU A 21 -10.91 0.97 -1.39
N LEU A 22 -10.02 1.80 -0.84
CA LEU A 22 -10.38 2.70 0.26
C LEU A 22 -11.40 3.76 -0.16
N ARG A 23 -11.23 4.36 -1.35
CA ARG A 23 -12.23 5.30 -1.88
C ARG A 23 -13.59 4.62 -2.08
N HIS A 24 -13.60 3.39 -2.58
CA HIS A 24 -14.83 2.62 -2.75
C HIS A 24 -15.48 2.26 -1.41
N GLY A 25 -14.69 1.82 -0.44
CA GLY A 25 -15.16 1.53 0.92
C GLY A 25 -15.77 2.75 1.60
N VAL A 26 -15.16 3.93 1.44
CA VAL A 26 -15.74 5.19 1.95
C VAL A 26 -17.01 5.58 1.20
N ALA A 27 -17.01 5.49 -0.14
CA ALA A 27 -18.18 5.84 -0.94
C ALA A 27 -19.40 4.98 -0.65
N THR A 28 -19.19 3.71 -0.28
CA THR A 28 -20.23 2.75 0.09
C THR A 28 -20.59 2.78 1.58
N GLY A 29 -19.85 3.54 2.39
CA GLY A 29 -20.02 3.59 3.84
C GLY A 29 -19.55 2.34 4.58
N ALA A 30 -18.81 1.44 3.92
CA ALA A 30 -18.21 0.27 4.54
C ALA A 30 -17.11 0.64 5.55
N VAL A 31 -16.43 1.77 5.32
CA VAL A 31 -15.49 2.38 6.26
C VAL A 31 -15.64 3.90 6.25
N THR A 32 -15.30 4.54 7.35
CA THR A 32 -15.13 5.99 7.45
C THR A 32 -13.75 6.42 6.96
N TRP A 33 -13.58 7.71 6.70
CA TRP A 33 -12.26 8.28 6.37
C TRP A 33 -11.23 8.06 7.48
N SER A 34 -11.63 8.14 8.75
CA SER A 34 -10.73 7.89 9.89
C SER A 34 -10.29 6.43 9.95
N GLU A 35 -11.22 5.48 9.73
CA GLU A 35 -10.87 4.06 9.71
C GLU A 35 -9.96 3.73 8.51
N ALA A 36 -10.19 4.36 7.36
CA ALA A 36 -9.30 4.22 6.20
C ALA A 36 -7.87 4.72 6.50
N ASP A 37 -7.71 5.84 7.22
CA ASP A 37 -6.40 6.35 7.64
C ASP A 37 -5.71 5.41 8.65
N GLU A 38 -6.46 4.87 9.61
CA GLU A 38 -5.94 3.84 10.52
C GLU A 38 -5.48 2.58 9.78
N LEU A 39 -6.23 2.12 8.78
CA LEU A 39 -5.86 0.97 7.95
C LEU A 39 -4.58 1.24 7.16
N LEU A 40 -4.42 2.45 6.60
CA LEU A 40 -3.18 2.84 5.91
C LEU A 40 -1.98 2.86 6.86
N ASN A 41 -2.16 3.39 8.08
CA ASN A 41 -1.11 3.37 9.10
C ASN A 41 -0.72 1.95 9.51
N ARG A 42 -1.69 1.05 9.69
CA ARG A 42 -1.41 -0.37 9.98
C ARG A 42 -0.70 -1.05 8.81
N LEU A 43 -1.13 -0.78 7.58
CA LEU A 43 -0.51 -1.33 6.37
C LEU A 43 0.96 -0.92 6.24
N ARG A 44 1.28 0.35 6.55
CA ARG A 44 2.66 0.83 6.61
C ARG A 44 3.50 -0.01 7.57
N THR A 45 3.03 -0.20 8.81
CA THR A 45 3.74 -1.01 9.81
C THR A 45 3.99 -2.43 9.33
N VAL A 46 3.02 -3.05 8.66
CA VAL A 46 3.16 -4.41 8.10
C VAL A 46 4.20 -4.45 6.98
N ILE A 47 4.21 -3.45 6.09
CA ILE A 47 5.21 -3.34 5.03
C ILE A 47 6.61 -3.16 5.62
N ASP A 48 6.76 -2.24 6.58
CA ASP A 48 8.04 -1.97 7.24
C ASP A 48 8.57 -3.27 7.91
N GLN A 49 7.72 -4.00 8.62
CA GLN A 49 8.07 -5.31 9.20
C GLN A 49 8.45 -6.35 8.15
N ALA A 50 7.71 -6.45 7.05
CA ALA A 50 8.00 -7.41 5.99
C ALA A 50 9.35 -7.11 5.30
N LEU A 51 9.72 -5.83 5.18
CA LEU A 51 11.02 -5.40 4.66
C LEU A 51 12.14 -5.72 5.67
N ASP A 52 11.92 -5.52 6.97
CA ASP A 52 12.89 -5.86 8.01
C ASP A 52 13.15 -7.38 8.12
N VAL A 53 12.14 -8.20 7.84
CA VAL A 53 12.24 -9.68 7.84
C VAL A 53 13.01 -10.22 6.64
N HIS A 54 13.15 -9.44 5.56
CA HIS A 54 13.98 -9.79 4.41
C HIS A 54 15.32 -9.03 4.48
N PRO A 55 16.35 -9.56 5.17
CA PRO A 55 17.69 -8.99 5.06
C PRO A 55 18.09 -9.01 3.59
N GLN A 56 18.46 -7.85 3.05
CA GLN A 56 19.03 -7.78 1.72
C GLN A 56 20.27 -8.68 1.67
N PRO A 57 20.42 -9.56 0.67
CA PRO A 57 21.69 -10.26 0.49
C PRO A 57 22.77 -9.20 0.27
N LEU A 58 23.83 -9.26 1.10
CA LEU A 58 25.07 -8.49 0.96
C LEU A 58 25.71 -8.71 -0.41
#